data_AF-A0A4Q4CMB6-F1
#
_entry.id   AF-A0A4Q4CMB6-F1
#
_cell.length_a   1.000
_cell.length_b   1.000
_cell.length_c   1.000
_cell.angle_alpha   90.00
_cell.angle_beta   90.00
_cell.angle_gamma   90.00
#
_symmetry.space_group_name_H-M   'P 1'
#
loop_
_entity.id
_entity.type
_entity.pdbx_description
1 polymer ?
#
loop_
_entity_poly.entity_id
_entity_poly.type
_entity_poly.pdbx_seq_one_letter_code
_entity_poly.pdbx_strand_id
1 'polypeptide(L)' 'LESVGEDAVFVSRMRADPTVPHGLAFWCVADNLRKGSALNAVQIAEVLDQQGMIGGRRALA' A
#
# COMPACT_ATOMS: atom_id res chain seq x y z
N LEU A 1 7.04 18.12 -5.82
CA LEU A 1 5.58 17.94 -5.75
C LEU A 1 5.11 16.61 -6.34
N GLU A 2 6.00 15.74 -6.82
CA GLU A 2 5.59 14.64 -7.72
C GLU A 2 4.77 13.52 -7.07
N SER A 3 4.85 13.32 -5.75
CA SER A 3 4.10 12.25 -5.07
C SER A 3 2.94 12.76 -4.19
N VAL A 4 2.81 14.06 -3.96
CA VAL A 4 1.80 14.61 -3.05
C VAL A 4 0.46 14.62 -3.75
N GLY A 5 -0.58 14.10 -3.10
CA GLY A 5 -1.92 13.98 -3.65
C GLY A 5 -2.12 12.74 -4.52
N GLU A 6 -1.06 11.97 -4.82
CA GLU A 6 -1.13 10.76 -5.63
C GLU A 6 -1.43 9.53 -4.78
N ASP A 7 -2.21 8.60 -5.33
CA ASP A 7 -2.59 7.34 -4.68
C ASP A 7 -1.54 6.23 -4.89
N ALA A 8 -0.66 6.40 -5.88
CA ALA A 8 0.36 5.44 -6.25
C ALA A 8 1.58 5.45 -5.30
N VAL A 9 2.30 4.32 -5.28
CA VAL A 9 3.64 4.23 -4.69
C VAL A 9 4.65 4.21 -5.82
N PHE A 10 5.62 5.11 -5.77
CA PHE A 10 6.65 5.26 -6.79
C PHE A 10 7.94 4.58 -6.35
N VAL A 11 8.51 3.77 -7.22
CA VAL A 11 9.77 3.05 -6.98
C VAL A 11 10.78 3.41 -8.07
N SER A 12 12.02 3.71 -7.69
CA SER A 12 13.10 4.00 -8.63
C SER A 12 14.47 3.59 -8.08
N ARG A 13 15.54 3.85 -8.84
CA ARG A 13 16.94 3.62 -8.42
C ARG A 13 17.24 2.19 -7.97
N MET A 14 16.52 1.22 -8.52
CA MET A 14 16.71 -0.20 -8.27
C MET A 14 18.12 -0.63 -8.69
N ARG A 15 18.86 -1.24 -7.78
CA ARG A 15 20.21 -1.76 -8.01
C ARG A 15 20.53 -2.88 -7.01
N ALA A 16 21.43 -3.79 -7.39
CA ALA A 16 22.00 -4.73 -6.44
C ALA A 16 22.78 -3.97 -5.34
N ASP A 17 22.61 -4.39 -4.10
CA ASP A 17 23.39 -3.88 -2.98
C ASP A 17 24.76 -4.58 -2.96
N PRO A 18 25.88 -3.84 -2.99
CA PRO A 18 27.21 -4.45 -3.01
C PRO A 18 27.69 -4.95 -1.64
N THR A 19 26.98 -4.63 -0.55
CA THR A 19 27.37 -4.92 0.84
C THR A 19 26.61 -6.11 1.44
N VAL A 20 25.45 -6.46 0.89
CA VAL A 20 24.59 -7.54 1.38
C VAL A 20 24.41 -8.60 0.28
N PRO A 21 24.76 -9.88 0.52
CA PRO A 21 24.46 -10.97 -0.41
C PRO A 21 22.97 -11.00 -0.74
N HIS A 22 22.63 -11.01 -2.03
CA HIS A 22 21.26 -10.90 -2.54
C HIS A 22 20.50 -9.62 -2.14
N GLY A 23 21.21 -8.56 -1.72
CA GLY A 23 20.59 -7.29 -1.38
C GLY A 23 20.10 -6.50 -2.60
N LEU A 24 19.00 -5.79 -2.44
CA LEU A 24 18.42 -4.87 -3.43
C LEU A 24 18.23 -3.50 -2.76
N ALA A 25 18.88 -2.49 -3.30
CA ALA A 25 18.69 -1.10 -2.89
C ALA A 25 17.81 -0.37 -3.91
N PHE A 26 16.83 0.39 -3.43
CA PHE A 26 15.92 1.19 -4.26
C PHE A 26 15.43 2.43 -3.50
N TRP A 27 14.77 3.32 -4.21
CA TRP A 27 14.14 4.52 -3.67
C TRP A 27 12.62 4.36 -3.75
N CYS A 28 11.92 4.59 -2.64
CA CYS A 28 10.47 4.43 -2.53
C CYS A 28 9.85 5.73 -2.00
N VAL A 29 8.84 6.25 -2.70
CA VAL A 29 8.15 7.49 -2.32
C VAL A 29 6.65 7.31 -2.51
N ALA A 30 5.86 7.82 -1.56
CA ALA A 30 4.41 7.90 -1.65
C ALA A 30 3.91 9.10 -0.84
N ASP A 31 2.66 9.51 -1.07
CA ASP A 31 1.97 10.43 -0.15
C ASP A 31 1.71 9.72 1.20
N ASN A 32 2.27 10.27 2.27
CA ASN A 32 2.19 9.69 3.62
C ASN A 32 0.82 9.88 4.29
N LEU A 33 0.06 10.91 3.92
CA LEU A 33 -1.29 11.13 4.45
C LEU A 33 -2.34 10.32 3.69
N ARG A 34 -2.13 10.06 2.39
CA ARG A 34 -3.01 9.21 1.57
C ARG A 34 -2.60 7.74 1.67
N LYS A 35 -1.71 7.27 0.80
CA LYS A 35 -1.33 5.85 0.74
C LYS A 35 -0.62 5.37 2.02
N GLY A 36 0.07 6.27 2.73
CA GLY A 36 0.62 5.98 4.06
C GLY A 36 -0.38 5.96 5.21
N SER A 37 -1.61 6.44 5.01
CA SER A 37 -2.63 6.53 6.07
C SER A 37 -4.06 6.40 5.54
N ALA A 38 -4.71 7.50 5.16
CA ALA A 38 -6.16 7.54 4.93
C ALA A 38 -6.64 6.61 3.81
N LEU A 39 -5.97 6.62 2.65
CA LEU A 39 -6.33 5.75 1.53
C LEU A 39 -6.10 4.27 1.88
N ASN A 40 -5.01 3.95 2.58
CA ASN A 40 -4.74 2.58 2.99
C ASN A 40 -5.81 2.06 3.96
N ALA A 41 -6.28 2.91 4.90
CA ALA A 41 -7.37 2.55 5.79
C ALA A 41 -8.68 2.24 5.03
N VAL A 42 -9.02 3.05 4.03
CA VAL A 42 -10.20 2.81 3.18
C VAL A 42 -10.03 1.53 2.37
N GLN A 43 -8.88 1.30 1.74
CA GLN A 43 -8.62 0.09 0.96
C GLN A 43 -8.66 -1.19 1.81
N ILE A 44 -8.19 -1.12 3.06
CA ILE A 44 -8.36 -2.24 4.00
C ILE A 44 -9.85 -2.50 4.26
N ALA A 45 -10.65 -1.45 4.50
CA ALA A 45 -12.09 -1.61 4.69
C ALA A 45 -12.78 -2.20 3.45
N GLU A 46 -12.43 -1.75 2.24
CA GLU A 46 -12.93 -2.32 0.98
C GLU A 46 -12.63 -3.82 0.86
N VAL A 47 -11.40 -4.23 1.21
CA VAL A 47 -11.02 -5.66 1.21
C VAL A 47 -11.82 -6.45 2.25
N LEU A 48 -12.01 -5.90 3.45
CA LEU A 48 -12.80 -6.56 4.50
C LEU A 48 -14.27 -6.72 4.08
N ASP A 49 -14.87 -5.74 3.40
CA ASP A 49 -16.23 -5.81 2.88
C ASP A 49 -16.35 -6.86 1.77
N GLN A 50 -15.41 -6.86 0.81
CA GLN A 50 -15.33 -7.88 -0.25
C GLN A 50 -15.19 -9.30 0.31
N GLN A 51 -14.48 -9.44 1.43
CA GLN A 51 -14.31 -10.71 2.14
C GLN A 51 -15.46 -11.04 3.11
N GLY A 52 -16.49 -10.18 3.19
CA GLY A 52 -17.65 -10.37 4.07
C GLY A 52 -17.30 -10.33 5.56
N MET A 53 -16.19 -9.69 5.92
CA MET A 53 -15.72 -9.56 7.31
C MET A 53 -16.30 -8.34 8.03
N ILE A 54 -16.86 -7.39 7.29
CA ILE A 54 -17.65 -6.27 7.82
C ILE A 54 -19.01 -6.24 7.13
N GLY A 55 -20.06 -5.93 7.89
CA GLY A 55 -21.46 -6.17 7.50
C GLY A 55 -22.00 -7.41 8.18
N GLY A 56 -22.66 -7.22 9.33
CA GLY A 56 -23.12 -8.31 10.20
C GLY A 56 -23.90 -9.37 9.45
N ARG A 57 -23.50 -10.64 9.64
CA ARG A 57 -24.16 -11.87 9.16
C ARG A 57 -25.00 -11.64 7.91
N ARG A 58 -24.44 -11.91 6.73
CA ARG A 58 -25.24 -12.63 5.74
C ARG A 58 -25.65 -13.94 6.40
N ALA A 59 -26.80 -13.92 7.06
CA ALA A 59 -27.49 -15.10 7.49
C ALA A 59 -27.57 -15.99 6.24
N LEU A 60 -26.79 -17.07 6.25
CA LEU A 60 -26.94 -18.16 5.32
C LEU A 60 -28.35 -18.70 5.55
N ALA A 61 -29.28 -18.23 4.73
CA ALA A 61 -30.48 -18.96 4.37
C ALA A 61 -30.11 -19.97 3.27
#